data_AF-A0A0U5JHE0-F1
#
_entry.id   AF-A0A0U5JHE0-F1
#
_cell.length_a   1.000
_cell.length_b   1.000
_cell.length_c   1.000
_cell.angle_alpha   90.00
_cell.angle_beta   90.00
_cell.angle_gamma   90.00
#
_symmetry.space_group_name_H-M   'P 1'
#
loop_
_entity.id
_entity.type
_entity.pdbx_description
1 polymer ?
#
loop_
_entity_poly.entity_id
_entity_poly.type
_entity_poly.pdbx_seq_one_letter_code
_entity_poly.pdbx_strand_id
1 'polypeptide(L)'
;MRSTYPLFQSHLDLAHHYWSKLLKPGDRAIDATCGNGHDTLKLCQLALCQSEGEIYALDRQSEAIENTKAYLNQNLLPSQIEHIHLILGCHSQFPASITPTSIKLIVYNLGYLPGGDKAETTETSTTLLSLQEALNLVVPGGAISVTCYPGHLEGAREEEAILEWIKTLSPLEWSACHHKWINRRHAPSLLLLQKANRK
;
A
#
# COMPACT_ATOMS: atom_id res chain seq x y z
N MET A 1 -1.85 -4.67 30.88
CA MET A 1 -0.75 -5.18 30.03
C MET A 1 -1.32 -5.50 28.66
N ARG A 2 -0.67 -5.06 27.57
CA ARG A 2 -1.03 -5.56 26.23
C ARG A 2 -0.47 -6.96 26.09
N SER A 3 -1.28 -7.92 25.65
CA SER A 3 -0.80 -9.26 25.32
C SER A 3 0.24 -9.17 24.20
N THR A 4 1.38 -9.83 24.38
CA THR A 4 2.40 -9.97 23.35
C THR A 4 2.23 -11.32 22.65
N TYR A 5 2.28 -11.30 21.32
CA TYR A 5 2.21 -12.50 20.50
C TYR A 5 3.53 -12.62 19.74
N PRO A 6 4.35 -13.66 19.98
CA PRO A 6 5.70 -13.72 19.41
C PRO A 6 5.72 -13.91 17.88
N LEU A 7 4.64 -14.43 17.30
CA LEU A 7 4.55 -14.73 15.86
C LEU A 7 3.66 -13.73 15.08
N PHE A 8 2.53 -13.33 15.65
CA PHE A 8 1.50 -12.54 14.95
C PHE A 8 1.07 -11.35 15.80
N GLN A 9 1.78 -10.24 15.67
CA GLN A 9 1.51 -9.01 16.42
C GLN A 9 0.35 -8.21 15.78
N SER A 10 0.50 -7.82 14.51
CA SER A 10 -0.52 -7.10 13.74
C SER A 10 -0.51 -7.44 12.25
N HIS A 11 -1.54 -6.99 11.52
CA HIS A 11 -1.59 -7.06 10.05
C HIS A 11 -0.50 -6.23 9.39
N LEU A 12 -0.09 -5.11 10.00
CA LEU A 12 1.01 -4.26 9.51
C LEU A 12 2.36 -4.99 9.62
N ASP A 13 2.62 -5.66 10.73
CA ASP A 13 3.87 -6.43 10.89
C ASP A 13 3.97 -7.54 9.84
N LEU A 14 2.85 -8.18 9.54
CA LEU A 14 2.77 -9.19 8.49
C LEU A 14 3.00 -8.58 7.11
N ALA A 15 2.37 -7.45 6.79
CA ALA A 15 2.56 -6.74 5.52
C ALA A 15 4.02 -6.34 5.34
N HIS A 16 4.61 -5.67 6.34
CA HIS A 16 6.02 -5.24 6.34
C HIS A 16 6.98 -6.43 6.22
N HIS A 17 6.64 -7.58 6.80
CA HIS A 17 7.41 -8.82 6.61
C HIS A 17 7.43 -9.23 5.14
N TYR A 18 6.27 -9.32 4.49
CA TYR A 18 6.20 -9.65 3.06
C TYR A 18 6.93 -8.62 2.18
N TRP A 19 6.76 -7.33 2.47
CA TRP A 19 7.44 -6.27 1.71
C TRP A 19 8.95 -6.40 1.81
N SER A 20 9.48 -6.70 3.00
CA SER A 20 10.93 -6.89 3.22
C SER A 20 11.53 -8.11 2.51
N LYS A 21 10.70 -9.10 2.15
CA LYS A 21 11.13 -10.26 1.35
C LYS A 21 11.06 -9.99 -0.15
N LEU A 22 10.24 -9.03 -0.56
CA LEU A 22 9.96 -8.71 -1.95
C LEU A 22 10.86 -7.60 -2.50
N LEU A 23 10.93 -6.48 -1.77
CA LEU A 23 11.66 -5.28 -2.19
C LEU A 23 13.16 -5.45 -1.99
N LYS A 24 13.91 -4.85 -2.91
CA LYS A 24 15.35 -4.72 -2.88
C LYS A 24 15.75 -3.25 -3.11
N PRO A 25 16.94 -2.83 -2.64
CA PRO A 25 17.48 -1.53 -3.00
C PRO A 25 17.50 -1.35 -4.53
N GLY A 26 17.05 -0.20 -5.01
CA GLY A 26 16.88 0.12 -6.44
C GLY A 26 15.48 -0.12 -7.00
N ASP A 27 14.61 -0.83 -6.27
CA ASP A 27 13.22 -1.05 -6.72
C ASP A 27 12.38 0.25 -6.64
N ARG A 28 11.31 0.29 -7.45
CA ARG A 28 10.30 1.35 -7.40
C ARG A 28 9.06 0.86 -6.66
N ALA A 29 8.50 1.67 -5.78
CA ALA A 29 7.28 1.32 -5.05
C ALA A 29 6.30 2.49 -4.96
N ILE A 30 5.01 2.16 -4.79
CA ILE A 30 3.94 3.13 -4.59
C ILE A 30 3.31 2.90 -3.23
N ASP A 31 3.18 3.96 -2.45
CA ASP A 31 2.23 4.10 -1.35
C ASP A 31 1.01 4.85 -1.87
N ALA A 32 -0.10 4.15 -2.10
CA ALA A 32 -1.29 4.74 -2.71
C ALA A 32 -2.16 5.52 -1.70
N THR A 33 -1.84 5.46 -0.41
CA THR A 33 -2.63 6.09 0.67
C THR A 33 -1.68 6.52 1.79
N CYS A 34 -0.82 7.51 1.51
CA CYS A 34 0.36 7.74 2.34
C CYS A 34 0.04 8.22 3.75
N GLY A 35 -1.07 8.95 3.95
CA GLY A 35 -1.54 9.37 5.26
C GLY A 35 -0.47 10.10 6.06
N ASN A 36 -0.07 9.55 7.21
CA ASN A 36 0.98 10.12 8.07
C ASN A 36 2.41 9.67 7.69
N GLY A 37 2.58 8.94 6.58
CA GLY A 37 3.89 8.61 6.00
C GLY A 37 4.61 7.40 6.60
N HIS A 38 3.96 6.62 7.47
CA HIS A 38 4.60 5.45 8.10
C HIS A 38 4.94 4.34 7.10
N ASP A 39 3.99 3.97 6.25
CA ASP A 39 4.22 2.96 5.21
C ASP A 39 5.17 3.52 4.13
N THR A 40 5.03 4.79 3.77
CA THR A 40 5.97 5.49 2.87
C THR A 40 7.42 5.40 3.39
N LEU A 41 7.66 5.70 4.67
CA LEU A 41 8.98 5.58 5.28
C LEU A 41 9.48 4.12 5.22
N LYS A 42 8.61 3.15 5.48
CA LYS A 42 8.97 1.73 5.41
C LYS A 42 9.39 1.33 4.00
N LEU A 43 8.66 1.76 2.98
CA LEU A 43 9.03 1.53 1.58
C LEU A 43 10.37 2.18 1.25
N CYS A 44 10.60 3.42 1.70
CA CYS A 44 11.88 4.11 1.53
C CYS A 44 13.04 3.30 2.11
N GLN A 45 12.91 2.80 3.33
CA GLN A 45 13.94 1.99 4.00
C GLN A 45 14.25 0.67 3.29
N LEU A 46 13.29 0.11 2.55
CA LEU A 46 13.43 -1.17 1.85
C LEU A 46 13.97 -1.01 0.42
N ALA A 47 13.56 0.05 -0.28
CA ALA A 47 13.77 0.19 -1.72
C ALA A 47 14.81 1.26 -2.10
N LEU A 48 15.01 2.31 -1.29
CA LEU A 48 15.96 3.37 -1.65
C LEU A 48 17.39 3.00 -1.28
N CYS A 49 18.32 3.25 -2.20
CA CYS A 49 19.75 3.34 -1.91
C CYS A 49 20.24 4.78 -2.16
N GLN A 50 21.55 5.05 -2.08
CA GLN A 50 22.07 6.42 -2.26
C GLN A 50 21.83 7.02 -3.65
N SER A 51 21.58 6.20 -4.68
CA SER A 51 21.49 6.66 -6.07
C SER A 51 20.42 5.98 -6.91
N GLU A 52 19.64 5.04 -6.35
CA GLU A 52 18.66 4.24 -7.08
C GLU A 52 17.41 3.97 -6.22
N GLY A 53 16.33 3.61 -6.90
CA GLY A 53 15.00 3.41 -6.33
C GLY A 53 14.17 4.68 -6.39
N GLU A 54 12.84 4.52 -6.42
CA GLU A 54 11.91 5.65 -6.39
C GLU A 54 10.66 5.27 -5.60
N ILE A 55 10.18 6.18 -4.77
CA ILE A 55 8.95 6.03 -4.01
C ILE A 55 7.93 7.06 -4.46
N TYR A 56 6.74 6.62 -4.83
CA TYR A 56 5.60 7.48 -5.12
C TYR A 56 4.62 7.37 -3.97
N ALA A 57 4.28 8.48 -3.33
CA ALA A 57 3.33 8.50 -2.22
C ALA A 57 2.14 9.40 -2.59
N LEU A 58 0.94 8.84 -2.59
CA LEU A 58 -0.28 9.53 -2.98
C LEU A 58 -1.22 9.68 -1.79
N ASP A 59 -1.87 10.82 -1.71
CA ASP A 59 -3.03 11.03 -0.85
C ASP A 59 -3.89 12.16 -1.41
N ARG A 60 -5.22 12.07 -1.23
CA ARG A 60 -6.16 13.12 -1.69
C ARG A 60 -6.16 14.33 -0.77
N GLN A 61 -5.66 14.19 0.46
CA GLN A 61 -5.65 15.23 1.47
C GLN A 61 -4.31 15.95 1.49
N SER A 62 -4.31 17.29 1.39
CA SER A 62 -3.08 18.09 1.50
C SER A 62 -2.41 17.92 2.87
N GLU A 63 -3.20 17.74 3.93
CA GLU A 63 -2.69 17.47 5.28
C GLU A 63 -1.86 16.18 5.34
N ALA A 64 -2.31 15.10 4.71
CA ALA A 64 -1.57 13.85 4.65
C ALA A 64 -0.24 14.01 3.90
N ILE A 65 -0.24 14.75 2.79
CA ILE A 65 0.99 15.06 2.06
C ILE A 65 1.99 15.83 2.91
N GLU A 66 1.55 16.86 3.64
CA GLU A 66 2.42 17.64 4.52
C GLU A 66 2.91 16.82 5.72
N ASN A 67 2.05 16.00 6.33
CA ASN A 67 2.42 15.09 7.42
C ASN A 67 3.48 14.09 6.95
N THR A 68 3.26 13.46 5.80
CA THR A 68 4.20 12.52 5.19
C THR A 68 5.53 13.21 4.90
N LYS A 69 5.52 14.39 4.30
CA LYS A 69 6.73 15.19 4.03
C LYS A 69 7.52 15.51 5.30
N ALA A 70 6.83 16.00 6.33
CA ALA A 70 7.44 16.32 7.61
C ALA A 70 8.04 15.08 8.29
N TYR A 71 7.33 13.95 8.23
CA TYR A 71 7.80 12.69 8.81
C TYR A 71 9.02 12.14 8.07
N LEU A 72 9.04 12.18 6.74
CA LEU A 72 10.18 11.73 5.94
C LEU A 72 11.43 12.61 6.17
N ASN A 73 11.27 13.93 6.22
CA ASN A 73 12.37 14.88 6.50
C ASN A 73 13.05 14.63 7.85
N GLN A 74 12.35 14.07 8.83
CA GLN A 74 12.90 13.75 10.15
C GLN A 74 13.66 12.41 10.17
N ASN A 75 13.40 11.52 9.20
CA ASN A 75 13.84 10.13 9.26
C ASN A 75 14.75 9.70 8.10
N LEU A 76 14.88 10.52 7.05
CA LEU A 76 15.66 10.20 5.85
C LEU A 76 16.74 11.26 5.56
N LEU A 77 17.77 10.84 4.84
CA LEU A 77 18.81 11.74 4.34
C LEU A 77 18.27 12.59 3.19
N PRO A 78 18.76 13.84 3.00
CA PRO A 78 18.37 14.69 1.88
C PRO A 78 18.46 14.00 0.51
N SER A 79 19.53 13.23 0.28
CA SER A 79 19.71 12.48 -0.97
C SER A 79 18.65 11.42 -1.21
N GLN A 80 18.08 10.82 -0.16
CA GLN A 80 16.99 9.85 -0.31
C GLN A 80 15.66 10.55 -0.60
N ILE A 81 15.45 11.75 -0.07
CA ILE A 81 14.22 12.53 -0.26
C ILE A 81 14.05 12.95 -1.73
N GLU A 82 15.16 13.17 -2.45
CA GLU A 82 15.15 13.48 -3.89
C GLU A 82 14.52 12.36 -4.75
N HIS A 83 14.48 11.13 -4.24
CA HIS A 83 13.89 9.96 -4.88
C HIS A 83 12.42 9.70 -4.47
N ILE A 84 11.79 10.66 -3.78
CA ILE A 84 10.41 10.53 -3.28
C ILE A 84 9.50 11.54 -3.99
N HIS A 85 8.45 11.03 -4.60
CA HIS A 85 7.43 11.81 -5.30
C HIS A 85 6.14 11.83 -4.47
N LEU A 86 5.92 12.93 -3.75
CA LEU A 86 4.67 13.17 -3.03
C LEU A 86 3.63 13.79 -3.97
N ILE A 87 2.45 13.18 -4.06
CA ILE A 87 1.43 13.53 -5.04
C ILE A 87 0.10 13.77 -4.31
N LEU A 88 -0.34 15.02 -4.32
CA LEU A 88 -1.69 15.37 -3.91
C LEU A 88 -2.68 14.94 -4.99
N GLY A 89 -3.40 13.84 -4.76
CA GLY A 89 -4.32 13.26 -5.73
C GLY A 89 -4.97 11.97 -5.24
N CYS A 90 -6.03 11.56 -5.92
CA CYS A 90 -6.71 10.30 -5.63
C CYS A 90 -5.92 9.12 -6.23
N HIS A 91 -5.79 8.02 -5.48
CA HIS A 91 -5.17 6.78 -5.93
C HIS A 91 -5.82 6.15 -7.16
N SER A 92 -7.06 6.52 -7.50
CA SER A 92 -7.70 6.11 -8.77
C SER A 92 -6.99 6.66 -10.02
N GLN A 93 -6.06 7.60 -9.87
CA GLN A 93 -5.34 8.24 -10.97
C GLN A 93 -3.83 8.28 -10.68
N PHE A 94 -3.12 7.23 -11.08
CA PHE A 94 -1.66 7.25 -11.02
C PHE A 94 -1.06 8.26 -12.02
N PRO A 95 0.07 8.92 -11.68
CA PRO A 95 0.73 9.85 -12.59
C PRO A 95 1.09 9.18 -13.93
N ALA A 96 0.86 9.88 -15.03
CA ALA A 96 1.21 9.40 -16.37
C ALA A 96 2.73 9.17 -16.58
N SER A 97 3.57 9.71 -15.69
CA SER A 97 5.02 9.46 -15.68
C SER A 97 5.38 8.05 -15.18
N ILE A 98 4.47 7.36 -14.50
CA ILE A 98 4.71 5.98 -14.06
C ILE A 98 4.50 5.05 -15.26
N THR A 99 5.61 4.53 -15.76
CA THR A 99 5.60 3.61 -16.90
C THR A 99 4.92 2.28 -16.54
N PRO A 100 4.18 1.64 -17.47
CA PRO A 100 3.66 0.31 -17.25
C PRO A 100 4.77 -0.70 -16.91
N THR A 101 4.44 -1.72 -16.11
CA THR A 101 5.38 -2.79 -15.73
C THR A 101 6.71 -2.26 -15.19
N SER A 102 6.64 -1.36 -14.21
CA SER A 102 7.83 -0.69 -13.65
C SER A 102 7.84 -0.62 -12.12
N ILE A 103 6.75 -1.01 -11.46
CA ILE A 103 6.61 -0.94 -10.02
C ILE A 103 6.74 -2.32 -9.40
N LYS A 104 7.57 -2.44 -8.37
CA LYS A 104 7.80 -3.70 -7.64
C LYS A 104 6.70 -4.00 -6.63
N LEU A 105 6.25 -2.98 -5.90
CA LEU A 105 5.23 -3.08 -4.88
C LEU A 105 4.31 -1.85 -4.88
N ILE A 106 3.00 -2.08 -4.85
CA ILE A 106 2.00 -1.05 -4.60
C ILE A 106 1.29 -1.38 -3.28
N VAL A 107 1.21 -0.42 -2.38
CA VAL A 107 0.62 -0.57 -1.04
C VAL A 107 -0.60 0.32 -0.91
N TYR A 108 -1.66 -0.24 -0.31
CA TYR A 108 -2.86 0.46 0.11
C TYR A 108 -3.11 0.18 1.59
N ASN A 109 -3.42 1.23 2.34
CA ASN A 109 -3.83 1.20 3.73
C ASN A 109 -5.17 1.95 3.84
N LEU A 110 -6.25 1.21 3.57
CA LEU A 110 -7.58 1.77 3.33
C LEU A 110 -8.20 2.38 4.59
N GLY A 111 -9.25 3.19 4.43
CA GLY A 111 -9.91 3.89 5.52
C GLY A 111 -9.60 5.38 5.52
N TYR A 112 -9.59 5.97 6.72
CA TYR A 112 -9.42 7.41 6.95
C TYR A 112 -8.04 7.74 7.53
N LEU A 113 -7.60 8.99 7.34
CA LEU A 113 -6.38 9.52 7.95
C LEU A 113 -6.46 9.48 9.49
N PRO A 114 -5.51 8.83 10.19
CA PRO A 114 -5.50 8.83 11.65
C PRO A 114 -5.32 10.24 12.22
N GLY A 115 -6.33 10.71 12.96
CA GLY A 115 -6.37 12.06 13.55
C GLY A 115 -7.04 13.12 12.67
N GLY A 116 -7.37 12.79 11.41
CA GLY A 116 -8.07 13.69 10.49
C GLY A 116 -9.60 13.53 10.51
N ASP A 117 -10.25 14.14 9.52
CA ASP A 117 -11.70 14.02 9.31
C ASP A 117 -12.08 12.61 8.85
N LYS A 118 -12.94 11.92 9.61
CA LYS A 118 -13.40 10.56 9.29
C LYS A 118 -14.40 10.50 8.14
N ALA A 119 -14.94 11.64 7.70
CA ALA A 119 -15.72 11.72 6.47
C ALA A 119 -14.83 11.51 5.23
N GLU A 120 -13.55 11.86 5.30
CA GLU A 120 -12.56 11.60 4.27
C GLU A 120 -11.98 10.19 4.46
N THR A 121 -12.56 9.22 3.75
CA THR A 121 -12.13 7.82 3.74
C THR A 121 -11.96 7.34 2.30
N THR A 122 -11.19 6.27 2.09
CA THR A 122 -11.19 5.55 0.81
C THR A 122 -12.59 5.05 0.47
N GLU A 123 -12.88 5.01 -0.83
CA GLU A 123 -14.18 4.63 -1.36
C GLU A 123 -14.05 3.44 -2.31
N THR A 124 -15.00 2.51 -2.20
CA THR A 124 -15.02 1.26 -2.98
C THR A 124 -14.78 1.48 -4.47
N SER A 125 -15.43 2.48 -5.07
CA SER A 125 -15.33 2.77 -6.51
C SER A 125 -13.93 3.21 -6.93
N THR A 126 -13.32 4.13 -6.18
CA THR A 126 -11.99 4.67 -6.51
C THR A 126 -10.90 3.65 -6.23
N THR A 127 -11.05 2.84 -5.19
CA THR A 127 -10.12 1.76 -4.86
C THR A 127 -10.13 0.65 -5.91
N LEU A 128 -11.29 0.20 -6.39
CA LEU A 128 -11.35 -0.80 -7.46
C LEU A 128 -10.75 -0.30 -8.78
N LEU A 129 -10.99 0.98 -9.15
CA LEU A 129 -10.35 1.59 -10.31
C LEU A 129 -8.83 1.61 -10.16
N SER A 130 -8.34 2.03 -8.99
CA SER A 130 -6.90 2.04 -8.70
C SER A 130 -6.27 0.65 -8.77
N LEU A 131 -6.92 -0.36 -8.19
CA LEU A 131 -6.44 -1.73 -8.20
C LEU A 131 -6.40 -2.32 -9.62
N GLN A 132 -7.37 -1.98 -10.47
CA GLN A 132 -7.37 -2.38 -11.87
C GLN A 132 -6.17 -1.79 -12.63
N GLU A 133 -5.87 -0.50 -12.44
CA GLU A 133 -4.69 0.14 -13.03
C GLU A 133 -3.38 -0.41 -12.45
N ALA A 134 -3.34 -0.70 -11.15
CA ALA A 134 -2.17 -1.27 -10.48
C ALA A 134 -1.70 -2.58 -11.12
N LEU A 135 -2.62 -3.43 -11.64
CA LEU A 135 -2.25 -4.66 -12.35
C LEU A 135 -1.31 -4.40 -13.55
N ASN A 136 -1.48 -3.26 -14.23
CA ASN A 136 -0.69 -2.86 -15.40
C ASN A 136 0.68 -2.30 -15.02
N LEU A 137 0.80 -1.72 -13.84
CA LEU A 137 2.04 -1.09 -13.36
C LEU A 137 3.01 -2.09 -12.74
N VAL A 138 2.49 -3.17 -12.14
CA VAL A 138 3.30 -4.14 -11.41
C VAL A 138 4.17 -4.99 -12.35
N VAL A 139 5.46 -5.09 -12.06
CA VAL A 139 6.43 -5.95 -12.76
C VAL A 139 6.15 -7.45 -12.55
N PRO A 140 6.58 -8.36 -13.44
CA PRO A 140 6.60 -9.79 -13.15
C PRO A 140 7.32 -10.09 -11.82
N GLY A 141 6.70 -10.90 -10.96
CA GLY A 141 7.22 -11.13 -9.62
C GLY A 141 7.19 -9.91 -8.69
N GLY A 142 6.44 -8.86 -9.02
CA GLY A 142 6.02 -7.77 -8.13
C GLY A 142 4.66 -8.05 -7.49
N ALA A 143 4.21 -7.19 -6.58
CA ALA A 143 2.99 -7.41 -5.81
C ALA A 143 2.16 -6.16 -5.55
N ILE A 144 0.91 -6.39 -5.13
CA ILE A 144 -0.01 -5.40 -4.56
C ILE A 144 -0.35 -5.86 -3.14
N SER A 145 -0.30 -4.95 -2.18
CA SER A 145 -0.60 -5.17 -0.77
C SER A 145 -1.73 -4.24 -0.35
N VAL A 146 -2.86 -4.78 0.09
CA VAL A 146 -4.03 -3.99 0.48
C VAL A 146 -4.40 -4.35 1.91
N THR A 147 -4.36 -3.36 2.80
CA THR A 147 -4.88 -3.48 4.15
C THR A 147 -6.29 -2.90 4.21
N CYS A 148 -7.26 -3.71 4.63
CA CYS A 148 -8.67 -3.30 4.75
C CYS A 148 -9.06 -3.12 6.22
N TYR A 149 -9.94 -2.15 6.51
CA TYR A 149 -10.44 -1.86 7.86
C TYR A 149 -11.98 -1.97 7.91
N PRO A 150 -12.55 -3.17 8.10
CA PRO A 150 -14.01 -3.39 8.06
C PRO A 150 -14.76 -2.92 9.33
N GLY A 151 -14.16 -2.01 10.09
CA GLY A 151 -14.73 -1.47 11.33
C GLY A 151 -15.80 -0.40 11.14
N HIS A 152 -15.99 0.07 9.91
CA HIS A 152 -17.02 1.04 9.53
C HIS A 152 -17.75 0.57 8.26
N LEU A 153 -18.90 1.17 7.97
CA LEU A 153 -19.80 0.74 6.89
C LEU A 153 -19.09 0.73 5.52
N GLU A 154 -18.37 1.79 5.18
CA GLU A 154 -17.64 1.84 3.91
C GLU A 154 -16.48 0.85 3.87
N GLY A 155 -15.66 0.75 4.92
CA GLY A 155 -14.54 -0.20 4.95
C GLY A 155 -14.97 -1.66 4.87
N ALA A 156 -16.18 -2.00 5.35
CA ALA A 156 -16.76 -3.33 5.19
C ALA A 156 -17.20 -3.60 3.73
N ARG A 157 -17.84 -2.61 3.08
CA ARG A 157 -18.21 -2.70 1.66
C ARG A 157 -16.99 -2.78 0.75
N GLU A 158 -15.97 -1.99 1.06
CA GLU A 158 -14.72 -1.93 0.32
C GLU A 158 -13.96 -3.27 0.40
N GLU A 159 -13.84 -3.87 1.61
CA GLU A 159 -13.25 -5.22 1.76
C GLU A 159 -14.00 -6.28 0.94
N GLU A 160 -15.34 -6.30 1.02
CA GLU A 160 -16.18 -7.26 0.30
C GLU A 160 -16.02 -7.13 -1.22
N ALA A 161 -16.09 -5.91 -1.75
CA ALA A 161 -15.99 -5.66 -3.18
C ALA A 161 -14.60 -6.01 -3.74
N ILE A 162 -13.53 -5.70 -3.00
CA ILE A 162 -12.16 -6.07 -3.38
C ILE A 162 -12.01 -7.60 -3.39
N LEU A 163 -12.55 -8.30 -2.39
CA LEU A 163 -12.51 -9.77 -2.33
C LEU A 163 -13.21 -10.41 -3.54
N GLU A 164 -14.39 -9.92 -3.90
CA GLU A 164 -15.11 -10.40 -5.09
C GLU A 164 -14.35 -10.11 -6.38
N TRP A 165 -13.76 -8.93 -6.53
CA TRP A 165 -12.94 -8.60 -7.69
C TRP A 165 -11.69 -9.49 -7.80
N ILE A 166 -10.96 -9.72 -6.69
CA ILE A 166 -9.76 -10.58 -6.67
C ILE A 166 -10.07 -12.00 -7.18
N LYS A 167 -11.25 -12.55 -6.83
CA LYS A 167 -11.67 -13.89 -7.27
C LYS A 167 -11.83 -14.01 -8.79
N THR A 168 -11.97 -12.89 -9.50
CA THR A 168 -12.09 -12.87 -10.98
C THR A 168 -10.73 -12.91 -11.69
N LEU A 169 -9.64 -12.65 -10.98
CA LEU A 169 -8.30 -12.60 -11.56
C LEU A 169 -7.84 -13.99 -12.01
N SER A 170 -7.11 -14.05 -13.13
CA SER A 170 -6.56 -15.29 -13.63
C SER A 170 -5.52 -15.88 -12.66
N PRO A 171 -5.71 -17.11 -12.15
CA PRO A 171 -4.76 -17.73 -11.23
C PRO A 171 -3.42 -18.09 -11.90
N LEU A 172 -3.37 -18.06 -13.24
CA LEU A 172 -2.12 -18.22 -14.00
C LEU A 172 -1.27 -16.94 -14.02
N GLU A 173 -1.88 -15.79 -13.74
CA GLU A 173 -1.23 -14.48 -13.78
C GLU A 173 -1.03 -13.89 -12.39
N TRP A 174 -1.95 -14.19 -11.46
CA TRP A 174 -1.96 -13.62 -10.11
C TRP A 174 -2.21 -14.70 -9.06
N SER A 175 -1.36 -14.73 -8.05
CA SER A 175 -1.59 -15.49 -6.82
C SER A 175 -2.07 -14.52 -5.75
N ALA A 176 -3.21 -14.79 -5.13
CA ALA A 176 -3.77 -13.91 -4.10
C ALA A 176 -4.02 -14.66 -2.77
N CYS A 177 -3.78 -13.99 -1.64
CA CYS A 177 -4.13 -14.50 -0.32
C CYS A 177 -4.81 -13.43 0.55
N HIS A 178 -5.64 -13.89 1.49
CA HIS A 178 -6.36 -13.06 2.46
C HIS A 178 -6.00 -13.50 3.88
N HIS A 179 -5.34 -12.64 4.63
CA HIS A 179 -4.97 -12.87 6.01
C HIS A 179 -5.91 -12.07 6.93
N LYS A 180 -6.64 -12.78 7.80
CA LYS A 180 -7.61 -12.20 8.72
C LYS A 180 -7.57 -12.89 10.07
N TRP A 181 -7.57 -12.11 11.15
CA TRP A 181 -7.72 -12.65 12.51
C TRP A 181 -9.19 -13.00 12.77
N ILE A 182 -9.51 -14.29 12.72
CA ILE A 182 -10.89 -14.78 12.78
C ILE A 182 -11.53 -14.72 14.18
N ASN A 183 -10.73 -14.60 15.24
CA ASN A 183 -11.21 -14.51 16.62
C ASN A 183 -11.30 -13.05 17.13
N ARG A 184 -11.17 -12.05 16.23
CA ARG A 184 -11.21 -10.63 16.56
C ARG A 184 -12.33 -9.96 15.74
N ARG A 185 -13.28 -9.31 16.42
CA ARG A 185 -14.36 -8.57 15.76
C ARG A 185 -13.79 -7.35 15.04
N HIS A 186 -14.26 -7.09 13.81
CA HIS A 186 -13.84 -5.95 12.98
C HIS A 186 -12.32 -5.82 12.80
N ALA A 187 -11.58 -6.92 12.88
CA ALA A 187 -10.15 -6.89 12.71
C ALA A 187 -9.79 -6.46 11.28
N PRO A 188 -8.77 -5.60 11.13
CA PRO A 188 -8.19 -5.35 9.82
C PRO A 188 -7.72 -6.66 9.18
N SER A 189 -7.74 -6.69 7.86
CA SER A 189 -7.27 -7.81 7.07
C SER A 189 -6.24 -7.35 6.05
N LEU A 190 -5.40 -8.28 5.61
CA LEU A 190 -4.36 -8.04 4.63
C LEU A 190 -4.63 -8.93 3.41
N LEU A 191 -4.77 -8.29 2.25
CA LEU A 191 -4.81 -8.93 0.95
C LEU A 191 -3.47 -8.73 0.25
N LEU A 192 -2.88 -9.81 -0.26
CA LEU A 192 -1.65 -9.75 -1.04
C LEU A 192 -1.89 -10.42 -2.38
N LEU A 193 -1.57 -9.70 -3.46
CA LEU A 193 -1.62 -10.20 -4.83
C LEU A 193 -0.21 -10.18 -5.40
N GLN A 194 0.31 -11.33 -5.79
CA GLN A 194 1.62 -11.48 -6.40
C GLN A 194 1.46 -11.79 -7.88
N LYS A 195 2.07 -10.96 -8.75
CA LYS A 195 2.11 -11.20 -10.20
C LYS A 195 3.06 -12.34 -10.51
N ALA A 196 2.64 -13.28 -11.33
CA ALA A 196 3.45 -14.42 -11.75
C ALA A 196 4.76 -13.94 -12.38
N ASN A 197 5.88 -14.54 -11.94
CA ASN A 197 7.16 -14.37 -12.60
C ASN A 197 7.27 -15.45 -13.68
N ARG A 198 6.93 -15.09 -14.93
CA ARG A 198 7.05 -16.02 -16.05
C ARG A 198 8.55 -16.20 -16.34
N LYS A 199 9.04 -17.43 -16.16
CA LYS A 199 10.37 -17.84 -16.62
C LYS A 199 10.42 -17.91 -18.13
#